data_AF-A0AAD6TVH1-F1
#
_entry.id   AF-A0AAD6TVH1-F1
#
_cell.length_a   1.000
_cell.length_b   1.000
_cell.length_c   1.000
_cell.angle_alpha   90.00
_cell.angle_beta   90.00
_cell.angle_gamma   90.00
#
_symmetry.space_group_name_H-M   'P 1'
#
loop_
_entity.id
_entity.type
_entity.pdbx_description
1 polymer ?
#
loop_
_entity_poly.entity_id
_entity_poly.type
_entity_poly.pdbx_seq_one_letter_code
_entity_poly.pdbx_strand_id
1 'polypeptide(L)'
;DTARSHRGRARVHAMQFALRSELLACKSPKNFWDFVRKRTDPRPRQAKVTVTALSTEFEGRLNYPRISPASFNTEQLAFNGKMARELSDPLPDNSPQQSYTRDITIKEIEAMKRHIKAHGIDTA
;
A
#
# COMPACT_ATOMS: atom_id res chain seq x y z
N ASP A 1 -5.71 -40.25 -20.98
CA ASP A 1 -5.76 -39.03 -20.14
C ASP A 1 -5.12 -37.78 -20.77
N THR A 2 -5.68 -37.25 -21.86
CA THR A 2 -5.19 -36.01 -22.52
C THR A 2 -6.05 -34.77 -22.20
N ALA A 3 -7.26 -34.96 -21.68
CA ALA A 3 -8.24 -33.89 -21.45
C ALA A 3 -7.85 -32.87 -20.36
N ARG A 4 -6.94 -33.21 -19.44
CA ARG A 4 -6.50 -32.30 -18.36
C ARG A 4 -5.50 -31.23 -18.81
N SER A 5 -4.72 -31.47 -19.86
CA SER A 5 -3.63 -30.57 -20.29
C SER A 5 -4.13 -29.31 -21.04
N HIS A 6 -5.33 -29.36 -21.64
CA HIS A 6 -5.83 -28.29 -22.51
C HIS A 6 -6.71 -27.22 -21.82
N ARG A 7 -7.09 -27.42 -20.55
CA ARG A 7 -8.01 -26.51 -19.83
C ARG A 7 -7.45 -25.09 -19.71
N GLY A 8 -6.13 -24.94 -19.55
CA GLY A 8 -5.47 -23.63 -19.50
C GLY A 8 -5.47 -22.91 -20.84
N ARG A 9 -5.29 -23.64 -21.95
CA ARG A 9 -5.18 -23.05 -23.30
C ARG A 9 -6.50 -22.45 -23.75
N ALA A 10 -7.62 -23.15 -23.54
CA ALA A 10 -8.95 -22.62 -23.87
C ALA A 10 -9.23 -21.29 -23.15
N ARG A 11 -8.88 -21.20 -21.87
CA ARG A 11 -9.01 -19.96 -21.08
C ARG A 11 -8.11 -18.84 -21.61
N VAL A 12 -6.85 -19.15 -21.94
CA VAL A 12 -5.91 -18.17 -22.51
C VAL A 12 -6.41 -17.66 -23.86
N HIS A 13 -6.88 -18.55 -24.74
CA HIS A 13 -7.45 -18.16 -26.04
C HIS A 13 -8.69 -17.30 -25.88
N ALA A 14 -9.61 -17.66 -24.97
CA ALA A 14 -10.80 -16.85 -24.68
C ALA A 14 -10.41 -15.45 -24.17
N MET A 15 -9.40 -15.37 -23.28
CA MET A 15 -8.89 -14.11 -22.77
C MET A 15 -8.24 -13.26 -23.86
N GLN A 16 -7.37 -13.86 -24.69
CA GLN A 16 -6.73 -13.16 -25.82
C GLN A 16 -7.76 -12.66 -26.84
N PHE A 17 -8.78 -13.48 -27.13
CA PHE A 17 -9.86 -13.09 -28.02
C PHE A 17 -10.65 -11.90 -27.47
N ALA A 18 -11.03 -11.93 -26.18
CA ALA A 18 -11.73 -10.81 -25.54
C ALA A 18 -10.90 -9.52 -25.57
N LEU A 19 -9.60 -9.60 -25.26
CA LEU A 19 -8.69 -8.47 -25.30
C LEU A 19 -8.55 -7.90 -26.71
N ARG A 20 -8.43 -8.75 -27.73
CA ARG A 20 -8.36 -8.34 -29.13
C ARG A 20 -9.63 -7.62 -29.57
N SER A 21 -10.80 -8.16 -29.23
CA SER A 21 -12.08 -7.56 -29.58
C SER A 21 -12.26 -6.18 -28.92
N GLU A 22 -11.86 -6.03 -27.66
CA GLU A 22 -11.93 -4.76 -26.93
C GLU A 22 -10.94 -3.71 -27.49
N LEU A 23 -9.74 -4.14 -27.88
CA LEU A 23 -8.77 -3.28 -28.56
C LEU A 23 -9.31 -2.77 -29.91
N LEU A 24 -9.90 -3.66 -30.71
CA LEU A 24 -10.47 -3.30 -32.02
C LEU A 24 -11.73 -2.43 -31.90
N ALA A 25 -12.45 -2.50 -30.78
CA ALA A 25 -13.61 -1.65 -30.51
C ALA A 25 -13.26 -0.20 -30.12
N CYS A 26 -11.97 0.13 -29.92
CA CYS A 26 -11.53 1.47 -29.57
C CYS A 26 -11.66 2.44 -30.76
N LYS A 27 -12.71 3.27 -30.76
CA LYS A 27 -12.99 4.24 -31.84
C LYS A 27 -12.25 5.57 -31.72
N SER A 28 -11.50 5.81 -30.65
CA SER A 28 -10.79 7.07 -30.41
C SER A 28 -9.39 6.82 -29.84
N PRO A 29 -8.42 7.73 -30.10
CA PRO A 29 -7.09 7.66 -29.50
C PRO A 29 -7.14 7.62 -27.97
N LYS A 30 -8.07 8.35 -27.35
CA LYS A 30 -8.29 8.34 -25.89
C LYS A 30 -8.65 6.93 -25.39
N ASN A 31 -9.62 6.27 -26.01
CA ASN A 31 -10.08 4.95 -25.59
C ASN A 31 -8.97 3.89 -25.76
N PHE A 32 -8.16 4.02 -26.82
CA PHE A 32 -6.99 3.17 -27.02
C PHE A 32 -5.98 3.34 -25.87
N TRP A 33 -5.61 4.57 -25.53
CA TRP A 33 -4.64 4.81 -24.45
C TRP A 33 -5.17 4.41 -23.07
N ASP A 34 -6.46 4.59 -22.80
CA ASP A 34 -7.08 4.11 -21.57
C ASP A 34 -7.10 2.56 -21.50
N PHE A 35 -7.35 1.88 -22.64
CA PHE A 35 -7.26 0.43 -22.75
C PHE A 35 -5.85 -0.10 -22.41
N VAL A 36 -4.82 0.55 -22.94
CA VAL A 36 -3.40 0.22 -22.68
C VAL A 36 -3.05 0.48 -21.22
N ARG A 37 -3.29 1.71 -20.74
CA ARG A 37 -2.93 2.14 -19.36
C ARG A 37 -3.55 1.21 -18.31
N LYS A 38 -4.82 0.83 -18.47
CA LYS A 38 -5.53 -0.08 -17.55
C LYS A 38 -4.85 -1.44 -17.36
N ARG A 39 -3.99 -1.86 -18.30
CA ARG A 39 -3.37 -3.19 -18.39
C ARG A 39 -1.85 -3.18 -18.23
N THR A 40 -1.20 -2.05 -18.54
CA THR A 40 0.26 -1.91 -18.45
C THR A 40 0.70 -1.07 -17.26
N ASP A 41 -0.19 -0.31 -16.61
CA ASP A 41 0.16 0.47 -15.43
C ASP A 41 0.48 -0.47 -14.26
N PRO A 42 1.72 -0.45 -13.74
CA PRO A 42 2.13 -1.29 -12.61
C PRO A 42 1.51 -0.85 -11.29
N ARG A 43 0.86 0.31 -11.23
CA ARG A 43 0.25 0.80 -9.99
C ARG A 43 -0.90 -0.12 -9.59
N PRO A 44 -0.85 -0.75 -8.40
CA PRO A 44 -1.96 -1.56 -7.93
C PRO A 44 -3.20 -0.68 -7.86
N ARG A 45 -4.31 -1.15 -8.43
CA ARG A 45 -5.60 -0.46 -8.26
C ARG A 45 -5.89 -0.38 -6.78
N GLN A 46 -6.20 0.81 -6.30
CA GLN A 46 -6.69 1.00 -4.94
C GLN A 46 -7.84 0.03 -4.71
N ALA A 47 -7.71 -0.79 -3.67
CA ALA A 47 -8.71 -1.79 -3.37
C ALA A 47 -10.03 -1.07 -3.08
N LYS A 48 -11.12 -1.48 -3.73
CA LYS A 48 -12.46 -0.88 -3.53
C LYS A 48 -13.08 -1.22 -2.17
N VAL A 49 -12.32 -1.87 -1.29
CA VAL A 49 -12.77 -2.28 0.02
C VAL A 49 -12.49 -1.13 0.97
N THR A 50 -13.51 -0.71 1.70
CA THR A 50 -13.33 0.29 2.76
C THR A 50 -12.48 -0.33 3.87
N VAL A 51 -11.74 0.50 4.61
CA VAL A 51 -10.97 0.07 5.78
C VAL A 51 -11.89 -0.67 6.77
N THR A 52 -13.12 -0.18 6.94
CA THR A 52 -14.14 -0.82 7.79
C THR A 52 -14.50 -2.24 7.35
N ALA A 53 -14.58 -2.51 6.04
CA ALA A 53 -14.87 -3.84 5.52
C ALA A 53 -13.69 -4.81 5.72
N LEU A 54 -12.46 -4.28 5.72
CA LEU A 54 -11.26 -5.05 6.01
C LEU A 54 -11.09 -5.33 7.51
N SER A 55 -11.50 -4.40 8.39
CA SER A 55 -11.40 -4.55 9.85
C SER A 55 -12.02 -5.86 10.34
N THR A 56 -13.24 -6.20 9.89
CA THR A 56 -13.92 -7.43 10.32
C THR A 56 -13.17 -8.70 9.88
N GLU A 57 -12.62 -8.70 8.67
CA GLU A 57 -11.87 -9.85 8.15
C GLU A 57 -10.50 -9.98 8.84
N PHE A 58 -9.84 -8.85 9.11
CA PHE A 58 -8.59 -8.81 9.87
C PHE A 58 -8.80 -9.23 11.32
N GLU A 59 -9.82 -8.74 12.01
CA GLU A 59 -10.18 -9.16 13.37
C GLU A 59 -10.48 -10.66 13.44
N GLY A 60 -11.18 -11.21 12.43
CA GLY A 60 -11.43 -12.65 12.35
C GLY A 60 -10.17 -13.49 12.10
N ARG A 61 -9.13 -12.91 11.49
CA ARG A 61 -7.82 -13.55 11.25
C ARG A 61 -6.81 -13.29 12.36
N LEU A 62 -6.99 -12.23 13.14
CA LEU A 62 -6.23 -12.00 14.34
C LEU A 62 -6.61 -13.11 15.32
N ASN A 63 -5.71 -14.07 15.49
CA ASN A 63 -5.80 -15.08 16.54
C ASN A 63 -5.56 -14.41 17.90
N TYR A 64 -6.47 -13.52 18.32
CA TYR A 64 -6.44 -12.96 19.65
C TYR A 64 -7.08 -13.98 20.60
N PRO A 65 -6.30 -14.62 21.48
CA PRO A 65 -6.88 -15.57 22.40
C PRO A 65 -7.77 -14.81 23.39
N ARG A 66 -9.03 -15.24 23.53
CA ARG A 66 -9.98 -14.63 24.49
C ARG A 66 -9.48 -14.68 25.92
N ILE A 67 -8.66 -15.70 26.23
CA ILE A 67 -7.97 -15.88 27.49
C ILE A 67 -6.48 -15.95 27.14
N SER A 68 -5.71 -15.00 27.66
CA SER A 68 -4.25 -15.02 27.48
C SER A 68 -3.70 -16.35 28.03
N PRO A 69 -2.92 -17.12 27.25
CA PRO A 69 -2.31 -18.35 27.75
C PRO A 69 -1.47 -18.08 29.00
N ALA A 70 -1.41 -19.04 29.92
CA ALA A 70 -0.60 -18.90 31.14
C ALA A 70 0.91 -18.70 30.85
N SER A 71 1.37 -19.12 29.67
CA SER A 71 2.74 -18.90 29.19
C SER A 71 3.03 -17.46 28.75
N PHE A 72 2.01 -16.63 28.57
CA PHE A 72 2.18 -15.24 28.17
C PHE A 72 2.46 -14.36 29.39
N ASN A 73 3.48 -13.52 29.28
CA ASN A 73 3.81 -12.55 30.32
C ASN A 73 2.79 -11.39 30.27
N THR A 74 1.83 -11.43 31.20
CA THR A 74 0.75 -10.44 31.31
C THR A 74 1.25 -9.06 31.73
N GLU A 75 2.33 -9.00 32.51
CA GLU A 75 2.97 -7.74 32.91
C GLU A 75 3.62 -7.06 31.70
N GLN A 76 4.33 -7.83 30.88
CA GLN A 76 4.91 -7.33 29.63
C GLN A 76 3.83 -6.86 28.66
N LEU A 77 2.72 -7.59 28.56
CA LEU A 77 1.58 -7.18 27.74
C LEU A 77 0.97 -5.86 28.22
N ALA A 78 0.78 -5.71 29.54
CA ALA A 78 0.27 -4.47 30.14
C ALA A 78 1.23 -3.29 29.93
N PHE A 79 2.53 -3.51 30.07
CA PHE A 79 3.57 -2.52 29.80
C PHE A 79 3.57 -2.08 28.34
N ASN A 80 3.58 -3.03 27.40
CA ASN A 80 3.51 -2.74 25.97
C ASN A 80 2.25 -1.95 25.61
N GLY A 81 1.11 -2.24 26.26
CA GLY A 81 -0.13 -1.49 26.08
C GLY A 81 -0.04 -0.05 26.57
N LYS A 82 0.65 0.22 27.69
CA LYS A 82 0.91 1.59 28.15
C LYS A 82 1.84 2.33 27.18
N MET A 83 2.95 1.70 26.80
CA MET A 83 3.92 2.26 25.85
C MET A 83 3.26 2.58 24.50
N ALA A 84 2.38 1.70 24.00
CA ALA A 84 1.68 1.92 22.74
C ALA A 84 0.71 3.12 22.79
N ARG A 85 0.16 3.47 23.96
CA ARG A 85 -0.66 4.69 24.13
C ARG A 85 0.17 5.95 24.22
N GLU A 86 1.43 5.84 24.63
CA GLU A 86 2.39 6.94 24.71
C GLU A 86 3.08 7.20 23.36
N LEU A 87 3.04 6.25 22.42
CA LEU A 87 3.41 6.51 21.03
C LEU A 87 2.50 7.60 20.48
N SER A 88 3.12 8.66 19.97
CA SER A 88 2.45 9.85 19.46
C SER A 88 1.45 9.51 18.35
N ASP A 89 0.46 10.39 18.15
CA ASP A 89 -0.54 10.26 17.09
C ASP A 89 0.11 9.91 15.74
N PRO A 90 -0.54 9.05 14.94
CA PRO A 90 0.01 8.61 13.66
C PRO A 90 0.36 9.82 12.81
N LEU A 91 1.66 9.97 12.52
CA LEU A 91 2.18 10.98 11.62
C LEU A 91 1.44 10.84 10.28
N PRO A 92 0.64 11.84 9.86
CA PRO A 92 -0.09 11.75 8.62
C PRO A 92 0.91 11.70 7.46
N ASP A 93 0.78 10.66 6.64
CA ASP A 93 1.60 10.49 5.44
C ASP A 93 1.13 11.45 4.35
N ASN A 94 1.62 12.69 4.43
CA ASN A 94 1.24 13.77 3.51
C ASN A 94 2.18 13.88 2.30
N SER A 95 3.11 12.94 2.11
CA SER A 95 4.10 13.03 1.04
C SER A 95 3.61 12.34 -0.25
N PRO A 96 3.92 12.88 -1.45
CA PRO A 96 3.62 12.22 -2.72
C PRO A 96 4.24 10.82 -2.87
N GLN A 97 5.27 10.51 -2.07
CA GLN A 97 6.05 9.28 -2.09
C GLN A 97 5.70 8.30 -0.96
N GLN A 98 4.73 8.62 -0.11
CA GLN A 98 4.34 7.80 1.04
C GLN A 98 5.43 7.58 2.10
N SER A 99 6.28 8.58 2.34
CA SER A 99 7.26 8.61 3.42
C SER A 99 6.70 9.26 4.68
N TYR A 100 6.96 8.63 5.84
CA TYR A 100 6.74 9.22 7.16
C TYR A 100 7.71 10.37 7.42
N THR A 101 7.39 11.56 6.90
CA THR A 101 8.10 12.79 7.23
C THR A 101 7.37 13.48 8.38
N ARG A 102 8.03 13.60 9.52
CA ARG A 102 7.58 14.51 10.58
C ARG A 102 7.72 15.96 10.15
N ASP A 103 6.95 16.83 10.78
CA ASP A 103 7.07 18.27 10.58
C ASP A 103 8.50 18.74 10.85
N ILE A 104 9.00 19.60 9.97
CA ILE A 104 10.32 20.22 10.10
C ILE A 104 10.24 21.23 11.25
N THR A 105 11.11 21.07 12.24
CA THR A 105 11.15 21.98 13.39
C THR A 105 11.96 23.25 13.07
N ILE A 106 11.66 24.35 13.77
CA ILE A 106 12.40 25.62 13.62
C ILE A 106 13.91 25.43 13.85
N LYS A 107 14.28 24.60 14.83
CA LYS A 107 15.68 24.28 15.15
C LYS A 107 16.42 23.65 13.96
N GLU A 108 15.73 22.82 13.18
CA GLU A 108 16.30 22.16 12.00
C GLU A 108 16.46 23.15 10.85
N ILE A 109 15.50 24.05 10.65
CA ILE A 109 15.61 25.13 9.68
C ILE A 109 16.83 26.01 10.01
N GLU A 110 17.04 26.34 11.29
CA GLU A 110 18.21 27.10 11.73
C GLU A 110 19.51 26.33 11.54
N ALA A 111 19.52 25.02 11.78
CA ALA A 111 20.68 24.18 11.52
C ALA A 111 21.02 24.11 10.03
N MET A 112 20.02 23.93 9.16
CA MET A 112 20.19 23.99 7.70
C MET A 112 20.69 25.35 7.23
N LYS A 113 20.11 26.44 7.74
CA LYS A 113 20.59 27.81 7.43
C LYS A 113 22.05 27.99 7.80
N ARG A 114 22.47 27.49 8.97
CA ARG A 114 23.88 27.52 9.39
C ARG A 114 24.76 26.68 8.47
N HIS A 115 24.31 25.48 8.09
CA HIS A 115 25.04 24.59 7.19
C HIS A 115 25.24 25.23 5.81
N ILE A 116 24.16 25.74 5.19
CA ILE A 116 24.21 26.43 3.89
C ILE A 116 25.11 27.66 3.96
N LYS A 117 25.07 28.42 5.07
CA LYS A 117 25.96 29.57 5.27
C LYS A 117 27.44 29.17 5.33
N ALA A 118 27.75 28.00 5.89
CA ALA A 118 29.12 27.53 6.07
C ALA A 118 29.71 26.85 4.83
N HIS A 119 28.88 26.13 4.05
CA HIS A 119 29.36 25.23 3.00
C HIS A 119 28.80 25.53 1.60
N GLY A 120 27.85 26.48 1.47
CA GLY A 120 27.16 26.77 0.23
C GLY A 120 25.90 25.90 0.04
N ILE A 121 25.12 26.19 -1.00
CA ILE A 121 23.89 25.44 -1.32
C ILE A 121 24.20 24.07 -1.95
N ASP A 122 25.34 23.93 -2.62
CA ASP A 122 25.69 22.73 -3.40
C ASP A 122 26.10 21.52 -2.55
N THR A 123 26.19 21.69 -1.23
CA THR A 123 26.63 20.65 -0.28
C THR A 123 25.50 20.12 0.61
N ALA A 124 24.26 20.57 0.42
CA ALA A 124 23.08 20.21 1.23
C ALA A 124 22.29 19.03 0.67
#